data_AF-A0A0F8VQC6-F1
#
_entry.id   AF-A0A0F8VQC6-F1
#
_cell.length_a   1.000
_cell.length_b   1.000
_cell.length_c   1.000
_cell.angle_alpha   90.00
_cell.angle_beta   90.00
_cell.angle_gamma   90.00
#
_symmetry.space_group_name_H-M   'P 1'
#
loop_
_entity.id
_entity.type
_entity.pdbx_description
1 polymer ?
#
loop_
_entity_poly.entity_id
_entity_poly.type
_entity_poly.pdbx_seq_one_letter_code
_entity_poly.pdbx_strand_id
1 'polypeptide(L)'
;MPSLEINELIMLIIISIPAIFFPYLIKKRRDIMKWGLGFYALFMVFLSTNLEAFALPEFFNFLEHFFIMVAGILMCVTAMYEYYKKVLKGKQITLAYKKGSSVR
;
A
#
# COMPACT_ATOMS: atom_id res chain seq x y z
N MET A 1 -21.73 -16.82 -16.68
CA MET A 1 -21.72 -17.36 -15.31
C MET A 1 -20.47 -16.84 -14.65
N PRO A 2 -20.52 -16.26 -13.43
CA PRO A 2 -19.30 -15.95 -12.70
C PRO A 2 -18.58 -17.28 -12.48
N SER A 3 -17.41 -17.43 -13.07
CA SER A 3 -16.53 -18.57 -12.85
C SER A 3 -15.41 -18.08 -11.97
N LEU A 4 -15.21 -18.74 -10.83
CA LEU A 4 -14.07 -18.47 -9.97
C LEU A 4 -12.78 -18.52 -10.80
N GLU A 5 -12.08 -17.40 -10.90
CA GLU A 5 -10.80 -17.38 -11.59
C GLU A 5 -9.69 -17.83 -10.61
N ILE A 6 -8.96 -18.90 -10.98
CA ILE A 6 -7.96 -19.53 -10.10
C ILE A 6 -6.80 -18.57 -9.76
N ASN A 7 -6.42 -17.72 -10.70
CA ASN A 7 -5.49 -16.59 -10.53
C ASN A 7 -5.91 -15.64 -9.39
N GLU A 8 -7.18 -15.24 -9.33
CA GLU A 8 -7.70 -14.32 -8.31
C GLU A 8 -7.70 -14.96 -6.92
N LEU A 9 -8.01 -16.26 -6.85
CA LEU A 9 -7.93 -17.03 -5.61
C LEU A 9 -6.48 -17.17 -5.12
N ILE A 10 -5.54 -17.46 -6.03
CA ILE A 10 -4.11 -17.52 -5.71
C ILE A 10 -3.63 -16.16 -5.20
N MET A 11 -4.02 -15.06 -5.85
CA MET A 11 -3.69 -13.70 -5.41
C MET A 11 -4.28 -13.39 -4.03
N LEU A 12 -5.52 -13.81 -3.75
CA LEU A 12 -6.12 -13.66 -2.42
C LEU A 12 -5.32 -14.40 -1.34
N ILE A 13 -4.87 -15.63 -1.61
CA ILE A 13 -4.05 -16.39 -0.66
C ILE A 13 -2.72 -15.68 -0.40
N ILE A 14 -2.05 -15.21 -1.46
CA ILE A 14 -0.76 -14.51 -1.34
C ILE A 14 -0.93 -13.21 -0.54
N ILE A 15 -1.96 -12.42 -0.81
CA ILE A 15 -2.19 -11.12 -0.14
C ILE A 15 -2.76 -11.27 1.27
N SER A 16 -3.37 -12.42 1.59
CA SER A 16 -3.80 -12.77 2.96
C SER A 16 -2.61 -12.91 3.92
N ILE A 17 -1.46 -13.42 3.46
CA ILE A 17 -0.29 -13.62 4.31
C ILE A 17 0.17 -12.30 4.95
N PRO A 18 0.51 -11.25 4.19
CA PRO A 18 0.88 -9.97 4.80
C PRO A 18 -0.25 -9.34 5.60
N ALA A 19 -1.53 -9.56 5.26
CA ALA A 19 -2.66 -9.05 6.04
C ALA A 19 -2.73 -9.69 7.44
N ILE A 20 -2.55 -11.01 7.53
CA ILE A 20 -2.54 -11.76 8.79
C ILE A 20 -1.32 -11.37 9.65
N PHE A 21 -0.15 -11.23 9.03
CA PHE A 21 1.08 -10.85 9.73
C PHE A 21 1.19 -9.33 9.98
N PHE A 22 0.25 -8.52 9.47
CA PHE A 22 0.31 -7.07 9.57
C PHE A 22 0.39 -6.54 11.02
N PRO A 23 -0.40 -7.05 12.00
CA PRO A 23 -0.30 -6.63 13.39
C PRO A 23 1.07 -6.93 14.00
N TYR A 24 1.70 -8.03 13.61
CA TYR A 24 3.04 -8.39 14.05
C TYR A 24 4.10 -7.48 13.41
N LEU A 25 3.97 -7.19 12.11
CA LEU A 25 4.88 -6.32 11.37
C LEU A 25 4.87 -4.88 11.92
N ILE A 26 3.70 -4.33 12.26
CA ILE A 26 3.61 -2.97 12.84
C ILE A 26 4.33 -2.89 14.20
N LYS A 27 4.25 -3.94 15.04
CA LYS A 27 4.96 -3.95 16.33
C LYS A 27 6.47 -3.81 16.16
N LYS A 28 7.04 -4.39 15.09
CA LYS A 28 8.48 -4.38 14.81
C LYS A 28 8.92 -3.19 13.95
N ARG A 29 8.05 -2.70 13.07
CA ARG A 29 8.36 -1.72 12.02
C ARG A 29 7.24 -0.70 11.85
N ARG A 30 7.25 0.32 12.71
CA ARG A 30 6.28 1.44 12.69
C ARG A 30 6.33 2.29 11.42
N ASP A 31 7.44 2.23 10.68
CA ASP A 31 7.58 2.88 9.37
C ASP A 31 6.57 2.36 8.34
N ILE A 32 6.20 1.07 8.43
CA ILE A 32 5.31 0.39 7.49
C ILE A 32 3.83 0.69 7.80
N MET A 33 3.52 1.12 9.03
CA MET A 33 2.14 1.37 9.49
C MET A 33 1.35 2.32 8.58
N LYS A 34 2.03 3.28 7.95
CA LYS A 34 1.44 4.26 7.03
C LYS A 34 0.88 3.63 5.76
N TRP A 35 1.45 2.50 5.33
CA TRP A 35 1.01 1.74 4.16
C TRP A 35 -0.14 0.78 4.50
N GLY A 36 -0.42 0.57 5.79
CA GLY A 36 -1.35 -0.44 6.26
C GLY A 36 -2.77 -0.28 5.76
N LEU A 37 -3.29 0.95 5.79
CA LEU A 37 -4.66 1.21 5.34
C LEU A 37 -4.82 0.93 3.84
N GLY A 38 -3.84 1.35 3.02
CA GLY A 38 -3.85 1.08 1.58
C GLY A 38 -3.71 -0.43 1.27
N PHE A 39 -2.84 -1.11 2.01
CA PHE A 39 -2.67 -2.56 1.88
C PHE A 39 -3.92 -3.34 2.29
N TYR A 40 -4.58 -2.93 3.38
CA TYR A 40 -5.82 -3.56 3.82
C TYR A 40 -6.97 -3.32 2.84
N ALA A 41 -7.07 -2.12 2.27
CA ALA A 41 -8.02 -1.83 1.21
C ALA A 41 -7.78 -2.72 -0.03
N LEU A 42 -6.53 -2.92 -0.45
CA LEU A 42 -6.20 -3.88 -1.52
C LEU A 42 -6.61 -5.32 -1.17
N PHE A 43 -6.38 -5.76 0.05
CA PHE A 43 -6.83 -7.08 0.50
C PHE A 43 -8.35 -7.22 0.35
N MET A 44 -9.12 -6.17 0.70
CA MET A 44 -10.57 -6.17 0.54
C MET A 44 -11.01 -6.21 -0.93
N VAL A 45 -10.26 -5.62 -1.87
CA VAL A 45 -10.51 -5.75 -3.32
C VAL A 45 -10.52 -7.22 -3.71
N PHE A 46 -9.43 -7.95 -3.47
CA PHE A 46 -9.34 -9.37 -3.86
C PHE A 46 -10.37 -10.24 -3.16
N LEU A 47 -10.69 -9.92 -1.90
CA LEU A 47 -11.76 -10.61 -1.19
C LEU A 47 -13.11 -10.37 -1.85
N SER A 48 -13.43 -9.13 -2.24
CA SER A 48 -14.67 -8.78 -2.94
C SER A 48 -14.75 -9.42 -4.32
N THR A 49 -13.68 -9.42 -5.12
CA THR A 49 -13.64 -10.08 -6.44
C THR A 49 -13.95 -11.58 -6.32
N ASN A 50 -13.33 -12.26 -5.34
CA ASN A 50 -13.61 -13.67 -5.11
C ASN A 50 -15.04 -13.90 -4.61
N LEU A 51 -15.57 -13.03 -3.73
CA LEU A 51 -16.94 -13.15 -3.23
C LEU A 51 -18.00 -12.86 -4.30
N GLU A 52 -17.73 -11.94 -5.23
CA GLU A 52 -18.56 -11.68 -6.40
C GLU A 52 -18.79 -12.95 -7.22
N ALA A 53 -17.77 -13.80 -7.34
CA ALA A 53 -17.87 -15.08 -8.05
C ALA A 53 -18.80 -16.10 -7.35
N PHE A 54 -19.05 -15.96 -6.05
CA PHE A 54 -19.83 -16.92 -5.25
C PHE A 54 -21.20 -16.40 -4.78
N ALA A 55 -21.34 -15.10 -4.52
CA ALA A 55 -22.52 -14.52 -3.89
C ALA A 55 -22.75 -13.08 -4.36
N LEU A 56 -24.02 -12.65 -4.44
CA LEU A 56 -24.47 -11.26 -4.65
C LEU A 56 -23.56 -10.40 -5.57
N PRO A 57 -23.47 -10.72 -6.88
CA PRO A 57 -22.44 -10.16 -7.74
C PRO A 57 -22.42 -8.63 -7.80
N GLU A 58 -23.60 -8.00 -7.91
CA GLU A 58 -23.72 -6.52 -7.97
C GLU A 58 -23.17 -5.82 -6.73
N PHE A 59 -23.38 -6.39 -5.54
CA PHE A 59 -22.93 -5.80 -4.28
C PHE A 59 -21.41 -5.92 -4.13
N PHE A 60 -20.85 -7.09 -4.43
CA PHE A 60 -19.41 -7.30 -4.30
C PHE A 60 -18.61 -6.61 -5.40
N ASN A 61 -19.15 -6.50 -6.61
CA ASN A 61 -18.57 -5.68 -7.68
C ASN A 61 -18.48 -4.20 -7.26
N PHE A 62 -19.55 -3.67 -6.64
CA PHE A 62 -19.52 -2.32 -6.08
C PHE A 62 -18.46 -2.18 -4.98
N LEU A 63 -18.37 -3.15 -4.07
CA LEU A 63 -17.35 -3.14 -3.01
C LEU A 63 -15.93 -3.21 -3.57
N GLU A 64 -15.69 -4.03 -4.58
CA GLU A 64 -14.40 -4.11 -5.26
C GLU A 64 -13.99 -2.73 -5.79
N HIS A 65 -14.87 -2.10 -6.57
CA HIS A 65 -14.63 -0.77 -7.14
C HIS A 65 -14.47 0.31 -6.06
N PHE A 66 -15.23 0.22 -4.97
CA PHE A 66 -15.07 1.12 -3.84
C PHE A 66 -13.69 0.96 -3.19
N PHE A 67 -13.29 -0.26 -2.87
CA PHE A 67 -12.03 -0.54 -2.20
C PHE A 67 -10.81 -0.27 -3.08
N ILE A 68 -10.89 -0.46 -4.41
CA ILE A 68 -9.77 -0.14 -5.30
C ILE A 68 -9.52 1.38 -5.38
N MET A 69 -10.59 2.17 -5.40
CA MET A 69 -10.49 3.64 -5.30
C MET A 69 -9.89 4.07 -3.96
N VAL A 70 -10.40 3.51 -2.86
CA VAL A 70 -9.89 3.81 -1.51
C VAL A 70 -8.42 3.42 -1.37
N ALA A 71 -8.03 2.25 -1.87
CA ALA A 71 -6.64 1.79 -1.87
C ALA A 71 -5.72 2.75 -2.64
N GLY A 72 -6.14 3.16 -3.84
CA GLY A 72 -5.41 4.13 -4.65
C GLY A 72 -5.21 5.46 -3.94
N ILE A 73 -6.28 6.04 -3.39
CA ILE A 73 -6.22 7.31 -2.65
C ILE A 73 -5.27 7.20 -1.45
N LEU A 74 -5.42 6.15 -0.64
CA LEU A 74 -4.61 5.95 0.56
C LEU A 74 -3.12 5.77 0.22
N MET A 75 -2.81 4.98 -0.82
CA MET A 75 -1.43 4.81 -1.27
C MET A 75 -0.83 6.10 -1.82
N CYS A 76 -1.58 6.87 -2.60
CA CYS A 76 -1.15 8.18 -3.10
C CYS A 76 -0.88 9.16 -1.95
N VAL A 77 -1.78 9.26 -0.96
CA VAL A 77 -1.60 10.10 0.23
C VAL A 77 -0.35 9.69 1.01
N THR A 78 -0.15 8.40 1.22
CA THR A 78 1.04 7.89 1.91
C THR A 78 2.33 8.18 1.14
N ALA A 79 2.31 8.04 -0.19
CA ALA A 79 3.45 8.37 -1.05
C ALA A 79 3.80 9.87 -0.99
N MET A 80 2.79 10.75 -1.06
CA MET A 80 2.98 12.19 -0.90
C MET A 80 3.54 12.54 0.49
N TYR A 81 3.05 11.90 1.54
CA TYR A 81 3.56 12.10 2.90
C TYR A 81 5.03 11.67 3.04
N GLU A 82 5.41 10.52 2.47
CA GLU A 82 6.80 10.05 2.45
C GLU A 82 7.71 11.01 1.66
N TYR A 83 7.24 11.48 0.50
CA TYR A 83 7.96 12.48 -0.30
C TYR A 83 8.18 13.78 0.48
N TYR A 84 7.12 14.34 1.07
CA TYR A 84 7.19 15.53 1.91
C TYR A 84 8.17 15.34 3.08
N LYS A 85 8.09 14.21 3.78
CA LYS A 85 8.98 13.92 4.91
C LYS A 85 10.46 13.83 4.48
N LYS A 86 10.76 13.20 3.34
CA LYS A 86 12.14 13.01 2.85
C LYS A 86 12.72 14.28 2.22
N VAL A 87 11.94 15.01 1.43
CA VAL A 87 12.44 16.15 0.64
C VAL A 87 12.36 17.46 1.41
N LEU A 88 11.26 17.72 2.12
CA LEU A 88 11.04 19.02 2.78
C LEU A 88 11.49 19.03 4.25
N LYS A 89 11.57 17.87 4.89
CA LYS A 89 12.09 17.71 6.27
C LYS A 89 13.41 16.92 6.34
N GLY A 90 13.94 16.46 5.21
CA GLY A 90 15.26 15.85 5.15
C GLY A 90 16.35 16.88 5.41
N LYS A 91 17.34 16.53 6.24
CA LYS A 91 18.50 17.38 6.53
C LYS A 91 19.05 17.98 5.24
N GLN A 92 19.18 19.30 5.21
CA GLN A 92 19.88 20.06 4.18
C GLN A 92 21.20 19.35 3.89
N ILE A 93 21.40 18.87 2.66
CA ILE A 93 22.66 18.27 2.24
C ILE A 93 23.71 19.37 2.44
N THR A 94 24.49 19.26 3.51
CA THR A 94 25.60 20.17 3.76
C THR A 94 26.66 19.76 2.75
N LEU A 95 26.59 20.34 1.55
CA LEU A 95 27.68 20.26 0.59
C LEU A 95 28.87 20.91 1.27
N ALA A 96 29.75 20.10 1.84
CA ALA A 96 31.05 20.54 2.32
C ALA A 96 31.82 21.02 1.09
N TYR A 97 31.63 22.28 0.74
CA TYR A 97 32.43 22.96 -0.26
C TYR A 97 33.83 23.00 0.34
N LYS A 98 34.67 22.04 -0.06
CA LYS A 98 36.08 22.03 0.29
C LYS A 98 36.65 23.25 -0.42
N LYS A 99 36.71 24.37 0.30
CA LYS A 99 37.31 25.62 -0.17
C LYS A 99 38.72 25.24 -0.60
N GLY A 100 38.96 25.22 -1.92
CA GLY A 100 40.24 24.92 -2.49
C GLY A 100 41.29 25.72 -1.74
N SER A 101 42.20 24.99 -1.11
CA SER A 101 43.36 25.54 -0.44
C SER A 101 44.06 26.49 -1.40
N SER A 102 43.93 27.78 -1.11
CA SER A 102 44.87 28.81 -1.52
C SER A 102 46.24 28.35 -1.02
N VAL A 103 47.02 27.78 -1.93
CA VAL A 103 48.46 27.63 -1.76
C VAL A 103 49.06 28.73 -2.61
N ARG A 104 49.81 29.56 -1.89
CA ARG A 104 50.54 30.76 -2.33
C ARG A 104 51.49 30.48 -3.49
#